data_AF-A0A932RQD1-F1
#
_entry.id   AF-A0A932RQD1-F1
#
_cell.length_a   1.000
_cell.length_b   1.000
_cell.length_c   1.000
_cell.angle_alpha   90.00
_cell.angle_beta   90.00
_cell.angle_gamma   90.00
#
_symmetry.space_group_name_H-M   'P 1'
#
loop_
_entity.id
_entity.type
_entity.pdbx_description
1 polymer ?
#
loop_
_entity_poly.entity_id
_entity_poly.type
_entity_poly.pdbx_seq_one_letter_code
_entity_poly.pdbx_strand_id
1 'polypeptide(L)'
;MNIKALRQEIDKLDRELVKLLNRRAKFSLAVGRLKQKDGLPLFILKREQEIARNVCRANRGPLPNHALKHLYEQLLQHTRAMVREALRAERRNANAGLKAGAMRAGRGGKNAGLKAGATGARKRKR
;
A
#
# COMPACT_ATOMS: atom_id res chain seq x y z
N MET A 1 11.06 32.49 -29.47
CA MET A 1 10.93 31.97 -28.09
C MET A 1 12.22 32.26 -27.33
N ASN A 2 12.18 32.64 -26.04
CA ASN A 2 13.39 32.91 -25.24
C ASN A 2 13.59 31.84 -24.15
N ILE A 3 14.74 31.87 -23.46
CA ILE A 3 15.10 30.88 -22.42
C ILE A 3 14.04 30.83 -21.31
N LYS A 4 13.53 31.99 -20.88
CA LYS A 4 12.52 32.07 -19.82
C LYS A 4 11.22 31.35 -20.23
N ALA A 5 10.75 31.58 -21.45
CA ALA A 5 9.56 30.92 -21.98
C ALA A 5 9.76 29.40 -22.10
N LEU A 6 10.92 28.94 -22.59
CA LEU A 6 11.23 27.51 -22.66
C LEU A 6 11.23 26.84 -21.28
N ARG A 7 11.84 27.48 -20.27
CA ARG A 7 11.84 26.95 -18.90
C ARG A 7 10.42 26.84 -18.33
N GLN A 8 9.54 27.80 -18.60
CA GLN A 8 8.15 27.73 -18.18
C GLN A 8 7.39 26.57 -18.83
N GLU A 9 7.66 26.26 -20.09
CA GLU A 9 7.08 25.08 -20.75
C GLU A 9 7.63 23.77 -20.17
N ILE A 10 8.93 23.72 -19.84
CA ILE A 10 9.53 22.57 -19.12
C ILE A 10 8.85 22.38 -17.76
N ASP A 11 8.68 23.44 -16.97
CA ASP A 11 8.03 23.34 -15.65
C ASP A 11 6.58 22.81 -15.76
N LYS A 12 5.84 23.19 -16.81
CA LYS A 12 4.50 22.66 -17.07
C LYS A 12 4.55 21.17 -17.43
N LEU A 13 5.45 20.80 -18.33
CA LEU A 13 5.67 19.40 -18.72
C LEU A 13 6.03 18.53 -17.52
N ASP A 14 6.93 19.01 -16.64
CA ASP A 14 7.37 18.28 -15.46
C ASP A 14 6.20 17.99 -14.50
N ARG A 15 5.27 18.95 -14.34
CA ARG A 15 4.05 18.71 -13.56
C ARG A 15 3.16 17.63 -14.17
N GLU A 16 3.09 17.55 -15.50
CA GLU A 16 2.36 16.50 -16.20
C GLU A 16 3.05 15.13 -16.04
N LEU A 17 4.39 15.10 -16.15
CA LEU A 17 5.17 13.89 -15.89
C LEU A 17 4.92 13.37 -14.47
N VAL A 18 4.92 14.24 -13.46
CA VAL A 18 4.61 13.85 -12.07
C VAL A 18 3.21 13.23 -11.96
N LYS A 19 2.20 13.78 -12.64
CA LYS A 19 0.84 13.21 -12.65
C LYS A 19 0.83 11.82 -13.28
N LEU A 20 1.50 11.64 -14.42
CA LEU A 20 1.59 10.36 -15.13
C LEU A 20 2.33 9.30 -14.32
N LEU A 21 3.45 9.67 -13.70
CA LEU A 21 4.24 8.79 -12.84
C LEU A 21 3.42 8.31 -11.63
N ASN A 22 2.71 9.22 -10.97
CA ASN A 22 1.81 8.87 -9.86
C ASN A 22 0.67 7.96 -10.30
N ARG A 23 0.07 8.19 -11.48
CA ARG A 23 -0.96 7.30 -12.04
C ARG A 23 -0.39 5.90 -12.30
N ARG A 24 0.81 5.79 -12.86
CA ARG A 24 1.51 4.51 -13.04
C ARG A 24 1.78 3.82 -11.70
N ALA A 25 2.22 4.56 -10.69
CA ALA A 25 2.48 4.01 -9.35
C ALA A 25 1.21 3.44 -8.70
N LYS A 26 0.05 4.10 -8.86
CA LYS A 26 -1.25 3.56 -8.42
C LYS A 26 -1.59 2.22 -9.09
N PHE A 27 -1.33 2.08 -10.38
CA PHE A 27 -1.49 0.79 -11.06
C PHE A 27 -0.52 -0.27 -10.54
N SER A 28 0.73 0.09 -10.25
CA SER A 28 1.69 -0.83 -9.63
C SER A 28 1.22 -1.33 -8.25
N LEU A 29 0.61 -0.48 -7.43
CA LEU A 29 0.00 -0.88 -6.16
C LEU A 29 -1.18 -1.83 -6.36
N ALA A 30 -2.09 -1.53 -7.29
CA ALA A 30 -3.22 -2.40 -7.60
C ALA A 30 -2.76 -3.80 -8.04
N VAL A 31 -1.79 -3.87 -8.96
CA VAL A 31 -1.17 -5.14 -9.39
C VAL A 31 -0.50 -5.84 -8.21
N GLY A 32 0.22 -5.11 -7.35
CA GLY A 32 0.85 -5.68 -6.15
C GLY A 32 -0.15 -6.33 -5.20
N ARG A 33 -1.30 -5.67 -4.94
CA ARG A 33 -2.38 -6.21 -4.10
C ARG A 33 -3.02 -7.46 -4.69
N LEU A 34 -3.29 -7.47 -6.00
CA LEU A 34 -3.81 -8.65 -6.69
C LEU A 34 -2.84 -9.82 -6.59
N LYS A 35 -1.56 -9.60 -6.92
CA LYS A 35 -0.52 -10.63 -6.79
C LYS A 35 -0.37 -11.14 -5.35
N GLN A 36 -0.47 -10.26 -4.36
CA GLN A 36 -0.42 -10.65 -2.95
C GLN A 36 -1.59 -11.57 -2.58
N LYS A 37 -2.80 -11.25 -3.04
CA LYS A 37 -4.00 -12.06 -2.82
C LYS A 37 -3.87 -13.44 -3.45
N ASP A 38 -3.27 -13.51 -4.64
CA ASP A 38 -3.15 -14.74 -5.42
C ASP A 38 -1.86 -15.53 -5.09
N GLY A 39 -1.06 -15.09 -4.11
CA GLY A 39 0.20 -15.74 -3.74
C GLY A 39 1.29 -15.65 -4.82
N LEU A 40 1.15 -14.75 -5.79
CA LEU A 40 2.06 -14.62 -6.93
C LEU A 40 3.31 -13.81 -6.61
N PRO A 41 4.46 -14.08 -7.27
CA PRO A 41 5.65 -13.25 -7.16
C PRO A 41 5.37 -11.80 -7.56
N LEU A 42 5.70 -10.87 -6.66
CA LEU A 42 5.53 -9.44 -6.91
C LEU A 42 6.34 -8.98 -8.13
N PHE A 43 7.54 -9.54 -8.34
CA PHE A 43 8.50 -9.11 -9.35
C PHE A 43 9.04 -10.30 -10.13
N ILE A 44 9.12 -10.15 -11.45
CA ILE A 44 9.69 -11.12 -12.38
C ILE A 44 10.49 -10.38 -13.47
N LEU A 45 11.71 -10.84 -13.72
CA LEU A 45 12.64 -10.19 -14.66
C LEU A 45 12.06 -10.06 -16.07
N LYS A 46 11.36 -11.11 -16.54
CA LYS A 46 10.71 -11.14 -17.86
C LYS A 46 9.78 -9.94 -18.08
N ARG A 47 9.04 -9.52 -17.07
CA ARG A 47 8.12 -8.37 -17.18
C ARG A 47 8.89 -7.05 -17.31
N GLU A 48 10.01 -6.90 -16.61
CA GLU A 48 10.82 -5.67 -16.68
C GLU A 48 11.49 -5.51 -18.04
N GLN A 49 12.00 -6.62 -18.60
CA GLN A 49 12.52 -6.65 -19.96
C GLN A 49 11.44 -6.29 -21.00
N GLU A 50 10.21 -6.75 -20.81
CA GLU A 50 9.08 -6.38 -21.68
C GLU A 50 8.76 -4.88 -21.58
N ILE A 51 8.74 -4.32 -20.37
CA ILE A 51 8.53 -2.88 -20.15
C ILE A 51 9.62 -2.08 -20.88
N ALA A 52 10.90 -2.43 -20.69
CA ALA A 52 12.00 -1.76 -21.37
C ALA A 52 11.86 -1.81 -22.90
N ARG A 53 11.52 -2.98 -23.47
CA ARG A 53 11.27 -3.12 -24.92
C ARG A 53 10.12 -2.23 -25.40
N ASN A 54 9.02 -2.20 -24.65
CA ASN A 54 7.85 -1.38 -25.00
C ASN A 54 8.17 0.11 -24.99
N VAL A 55 8.98 0.57 -24.02
CA VAL A 55 9.42 1.96 -23.92
C VAL A 55 10.31 2.33 -25.09
N CYS A 56 11.32 1.52 -25.42
CA CYS A 56 12.19 1.77 -26.56
C CYS A 56 11.41 1.79 -27.88
N ARG A 57 10.41 0.90 -28.05
CA ARG A 57 9.55 0.88 -29.24
C ARG A 57 8.66 2.13 -29.36
N ALA A 58 8.24 2.70 -28.23
CA ALA A 58 7.42 3.90 -28.20
C ALA A 58 8.23 5.20 -28.38
N ASN A 59 9.56 5.14 -28.30
CA ASN A 59 10.40 6.32 -28.40
C ASN A 59 10.44 6.86 -29.84
N ARG A 60 9.97 8.09 -30.02
CA ARG A 60 10.06 8.86 -31.27
C ARG A 60 10.74 10.22 -31.04
N GLY A 61 11.30 10.42 -29.85
CA GLY A 61 11.91 11.67 -29.44
C GLY A 61 13.43 11.67 -29.55
N PRO A 62 14.08 12.80 -29.24
CA PRO A 62 15.53 12.96 -29.33
C PRO A 62 16.31 12.24 -28.22
N LEU A 63 15.62 11.71 -27.19
CA LEU A 63 16.26 10.94 -26.13
C LEU A 63 16.73 9.58 -26.68
N PRO A 64 17.98 9.16 -26.42
CA PRO A 64 18.45 7.86 -26.87
C PRO A 64 17.80 6.73 -26.05
N ASN A 65 17.60 5.57 -26.69
CA ASN A 65 16.92 4.42 -26.07
C ASN A 65 17.59 3.92 -24.78
N HIS A 66 18.91 4.01 -24.67
CA HIS A 66 19.62 3.59 -23.45
C HIS A 66 19.26 4.47 -22.24
N ALA A 67 19.07 5.78 -22.45
CA ALA A 67 18.68 6.71 -21.39
C ALA A 67 17.25 6.43 -20.92
N LEU A 68 16.32 6.20 -21.84
CA LEU A 68 14.94 5.82 -21.48
C LEU A 68 14.89 4.49 -20.74
N LYS A 69 15.66 3.49 -21.17
CA LYS A 69 15.78 2.22 -20.46
C LYS A 69 16.22 2.43 -19.01
N HIS A 70 17.28 3.21 -18.80
CA HIS A 70 17.81 3.50 -17.47
C HIS A 70 16.79 4.24 -16.58
N LEU A 71 16.09 5.25 -17.13
CA LEU A 71 15.02 5.95 -16.41
C LEU A 71 13.90 5.00 -15.97
N TYR A 72 13.50 4.07 -16.84
CA TYR A 72 12.46 3.10 -16.52
C TYR A 72 12.92 2.03 -15.52
N GLU A 73 14.18 1.62 -15.54
CA GLU A 73 14.76 0.72 -14.54
C GLU A 73 14.72 1.35 -13.14
N GLN A 74 15.10 2.64 -13.01
CA GLN A 74 14.99 3.38 -11.75
C GLN A 74 13.53 3.56 -11.31
N LEU A 75 12.65 3.95 -12.22
CA LEU A 75 11.22 4.07 -11.94
C LEU A 75 10.63 2.74 -11.43
N LEU A 76 11.03 1.62 -12.06
CA LEU A 76 10.66 0.29 -11.60
C LEU A 76 11.22 0.03 -10.20
N GLN A 77 12.51 0.27 -9.94
CA GLN A 77 13.10 0.13 -8.62
C GLN A 77 12.31 0.87 -7.52
N HIS A 78 11.99 2.15 -7.72
CA HIS A 78 11.24 2.94 -6.74
C HIS A 78 9.80 2.45 -6.57
N THR A 79 9.10 2.14 -7.67
CA THR A 79 7.72 1.63 -7.58
C THR A 79 7.66 0.26 -6.91
N ARG A 80 8.66 -0.61 -7.11
CA ARG A 80 8.75 -1.90 -6.40
C ARG A 80 8.95 -1.72 -4.89
N ALA A 81 9.84 -0.80 -4.49
CA ALA A 81 10.07 -0.48 -3.08
C ALA A 81 8.79 0.04 -2.41
N MET A 82 8.14 1.03 -3.03
CA MET A 82 6.87 1.58 -2.58
C MET A 82 5.78 0.50 -2.41
N VAL A 83 5.62 -0.40 -3.40
CA VAL A 83 4.64 -1.50 -3.32
C VAL A 83 4.96 -2.43 -2.15
N ARG A 84 6.22 -2.82 -1.96
CA ARG A 84 6.63 -3.69 -0.85
C ARG A 84 6.30 -3.06 0.50
N GLU A 85 6.59 -1.76 0.66
CA GLU A 85 6.33 -1.03 1.90
C GLU A 85 4.83 -0.91 2.19
N ALA A 86 4.04 -0.54 1.19
CA ALA A 86 2.58 -0.44 1.32
C ALA A 86 1.96 -1.79 1.73
N LEU A 87 2.32 -2.87 1.03
CA LEU A 87 1.81 -4.22 1.33
C LEU A 87 2.26 -4.72 2.72
N ARG A 88 3.46 -4.35 3.19
CA ARG A 88 3.93 -4.64 4.56
C ARG A 88 3.13 -3.86 5.60
N ALA A 89 2.85 -2.59 5.34
CA ALA A 89 2.03 -1.77 6.23
C ALA A 89 0.59 -2.30 6.33
N GLU A 90 -0.02 -2.66 5.19
CA GLU A 90 -1.36 -3.26 5.14
C GLU A 90 -1.43 -4.56 5.96
N ARG A 91 -0.43 -5.46 5.83
CA ARG A 91 -0.35 -6.69 6.64
C ARG A 91 -0.21 -6.42 8.14
N ARG A 92 0.62 -5.44 8.53
CA ARG A 92 0.79 -5.06 9.94
C ARG A 92 -0.54 -4.55 10.53
N ASN A 93 -1.25 -3.72 9.78
CA ASN A 93 -2.53 -3.18 10.20
C ASN A 93 -3.60 -4.27 10.36
N ALA A 94 -3.66 -5.22 9.41
CA ALA A 94 -4.57 -6.37 9.50
C ALA A 94 -4.28 -7.22 10.75
N ASN A 95 -3.02 -7.52 11.04
CA ASN A 95 -2.63 -8.30 12.22
C ASN A 95 -2.92 -7.58 13.54
N ALA A 96 -2.76 -6.24 13.59
CA ALA A 96 -3.11 -5.45 14.77
C ALA A 96 -4.62 -5.47 15.04
N GLY A 97 -5.44 -5.37 13.99
CA GLY A 97 -6.91 -5.47 14.10
C GLY A 97 -7.37 -6.83 14.65
N LEU A 98 -6.78 -7.93 14.16
CA LEU A 98 -7.08 -9.29 14.64
C LEU A 98 -6.75 -9.45 16.14
N LYS A 99 -5.59 -8.95 16.58
CA LYS A 99 -5.20 -8.99 18.01
C LYS A 99 -6.14 -8.17 18.90
N ALA A 100 -6.53 -6.98 18.47
CA ALA A 100 -7.46 -6.13 19.21
C ALA A 100 -8.86 -6.75 19.34
N GLY A 101 -9.34 -7.41 18.28
CA GLY A 101 -10.62 -8.15 18.29
C GLY A 101 -10.60 -9.33 19.27
N ALA A 102 -9.53 -10.14 19.25
CA ALA A 102 -9.37 -11.27 20.17
C ALA A 102 -9.31 -10.84 21.64
N MET A 103 -8.63 -9.73 21.96
CA MET A 103 -8.52 -9.21 23.34
C MET A 103 -9.84 -8.68 23.90
N ARG A 104 -10.74 -8.17 23.04
CA ARG A 104 -12.11 -7.77 23.43
C ARG A 104 -13.02 -8.99 23.67
N ALA A 105 -12.93 -10.03 22.84
CA ALA A 105 -13.73 -11.25 22.99
C ALA A 105 -13.41 -12.01 24.29
N GLY A 106 -12.17 -11.96 24.77
CA GLY A 106 -11.75 -12.61 26.02
C GLY A 106 -12.21 -11.97 27.33
N ARG A 107 -12.74 -10.73 27.33
CA ARG A 107 -13.18 -10.04 28.57
C ARG A 107 -14.66 -10.22 28.93
N GLY A 108 -15.45 -10.93 28.11
CA GLY A 108 -16.90 -11.08 28.30
C GLY A 108 -17.36 -12.21 29.23
N GLY A 109 -16.47 -12.96 29.86
CA GLY A 109 -16.82 -14.24 30.51
C GLY A 109 -16.46 -14.38 31.98
N LYS A 110 -16.69 -13.39 32.85
CA LYS A 110 -16.66 -13.55 34.32
C LYS A 110 -17.55 -12.52 35.01
N ASN A 111 -18.87 -12.66 34.96
CA ASN A 111 -19.73 -12.01 35.96
C ASN A 111 -21.04 -12.78 36.16
N ALA A 112 -20.95 -13.91 36.86
CA ALA A 112 -22.11 -14.59 37.42
C ALA A 112 -21.73 -15.10 38.81
N GLY A 113 -22.36 -14.55 39.85
CA GLY A 113 -22.41 -15.16 41.18
C GLY A 113 -21.78 -14.37 42.31
N LEU A 114 -22.37 -13.22 42.69
CA LEU A 114 -22.40 -12.78 44.10
C LEU A 114 -23.70 -11.99 44.33
N LYS A 115 -24.75 -12.69 44.78
CA LYS A 115 -25.84 -12.04 45.53
C LYS A 115 -25.73 -12.48 46.98
N ALA A 116 -25.18 -11.58 47.78
CA ALA A 116 -25.29 -11.58 49.23
C ALA A 116 -26.72 -11.17 49.62
N GLY A 117 -27.28 -11.84 50.63
CA GLY A 117 -28.60 -11.55 51.19
C GLY A 117 -28.70 -12.07 52.61
N ALA A 118 -28.01 -11.40 53.54
CA ALA A 118 -28.24 -11.55 54.96
C ALA A 118 -29.22 -10.46 55.41
N THR A 119 -30.36 -10.84 55.98
CA THR A 119 -31.12 -9.94 56.87
C THR A 119 -31.93 -10.79 57.85
N GLY A 120 -31.53 -10.72 59.13
CA GLY A 120 -32.24 -11.35 60.23
C GLY A 120 -33.53 -10.60 60.60
N ALA A 121 -34.51 -11.35 61.11
CA ALA A 121 -35.65 -10.79 61.81
C ALA A 121 -35.99 -11.64 63.05
N ARG A 122 -36.02 -10.93 64.17
CA ARG A 122 -36.35 -11.32 65.55
C ARG A 122 -37.79 -11.84 65.72
N LYS A 123 -37.94 -12.66 66.78
CA LYS A 123 -39.05 -12.74 67.78
C LYS A 123 -40.39 -13.38 67.37
N ARG A 124 -40.79 -14.45 68.09
CA ARG A 124 -41.86 -14.48 69.15
C ARG A 124 -42.14 -15.95 69.57
N LYS A 125 -42.16 -16.25 70.88
CA LYS A 125 -43.30 -16.74 71.70
C LYS A 125 -44.00 -17.97 71.08
N ARG A 126 -44.11 -19.14 71.72
CA ARG A 126 -44.38 -19.47 73.12
C ARG A 126 -43.94 -20.90 73.38
#